data_AF-A0A507DVG6-F1
#
_entry.id   AF-A0A507DVG6-F1
#
_cell.length_a   1.000
_cell.length_b   1.000
_cell.length_c   1.000
_cell.angle_alpha   90.00
_cell.angle_beta   90.00
_cell.angle_gamma   90.00
#
_symmetry.space_group_name_H-M   'P 1'
#
loop_
_entity.id
_entity.type
_entity.pdbx_description
1 polymer ?
#
loop_
_entity_poly.entity_id
_entity_poly.type
_entity_poly.pdbx_seq_one_letter_code
_entity_poly.pdbx_strand_id
1 'polypeptide(L)'
;MPFPKKHVPLIKFLGPRKFLQHPHAPPTASHSSPSSSTSASHLASQLSAPQQPQRVGNAITYASPAQLPKRYQRRMLTEAEIVAIQAGGADAVITGA
;
A
#
# COMPACT_ATOMS: atom_id res chain seq x y z
N MET A 1 6.71 -4.91 48.29
CA MET A 1 5.40 -5.46 47.87
C MET A 1 5.15 -5.08 46.41
N PRO A 2 5.32 -5.97 45.42
CA PRO A 2 4.99 -5.65 44.03
C PRO A 2 3.47 -5.75 43.80
N PHE A 3 2.89 -4.70 43.21
CA PHE A 3 1.45 -4.68 42.87
C PHE A 3 1.16 -5.55 41.64
N PRO A 4 0.00 -6.25 41.60
CA PRO A 4 -0.38 -7.04 40.44
C PRO A 4 -0.64 -6.12 39.24
N LYS A 5 0.06 -6.40 38.13
CA LYS A 5 -0.12 -5.69 36.86
C LYS A 5 -1.48 -6.07 36.27
N LYS A 6 -2.37 -5.09 36.12
CA LYS A 6 -3.68 -5.29 35.48
C LYS A 6 -3.48 -5.53 33.98
N HIS A 7 -4.11 -6.57 33.45
CA HIS A 7 -4.06 -6.90 32.01
C HIS A 7 -4.75 -5.80 31.20
N VAL A 8 -4.02 -5.15 30.30
CA VAL A 8 -4.54 -4.13 29.38
C VAL A 8 -4.79 -4.80 28.02
N PRO A 9 -6.03 -4.82 27.51
CA PRO A 9 -6.29 -5.38 26.19
C PRO A 9 -5.57 -4.54 25.11
N LEU A 10 -4.79 -5.22 24.26
CA LEU A 10 -4.02 -4.62 23.17
C LEU A 10 -4.91 -3.95 22.10
N ILE A 11 -6.15 -4.39 21.98
CA ILE A 11 -7.11 -3.87 21.01
C ILE A 11 -8.35 -3.34 21.70
N LYS A 12 -8.75 -2.12 21.33
CA LYS A 12 -10.04 -1.55 21.70
C LYS A 12 -11.05 -2.00 20.66
N PHE A 13 -12.09 -2.72 21.10
CA PHE A 13 -13.20 -3.04 20.20
C PHE A 13 -13.89 -1.73 19.77
N LEU A 14 -13.98 -1.52 18.45
CA LEU A 14 -14.57 -0.34 17.82
C LEU A 14 -16.11 -0.40 17.89
N GLY A 15 -16.65 -0.50 19.11
CA GLY A 15 -18.09 -0.62 19.35
C GLY A 15 -18.71 -1.96 18.92
N PRO A 16 -20.05 -2.03 18.85
CA PRO A 16 -20.77 -3.26 18.48
C PRO A 16 -20.39 -3.77 17.09
N ARG A 17 -20.04 -5.06 17.00
CA ARG A 17 -19.62 -5.73 15.74
C ARG A 17 -20.64 -5.65 14.60
N LYS A 18 -21.93 -5.41 14.89
CA LYS A 18 -22.98 -5.21 13.87
C LYS A 18 -22.74 -4.00 12.95
N PHE A 19 -21.92 -3.04 13.38
CA PHE A 19 -21.54 -1.89 12.57
C PHE A 19 -20.25 -2.13 11.76
N LEU A 20 -19.55 -3.22 12.00
CA LEU A 20 -18.38 -3.62 11.21
C LEU A 20 -18.89 -4.39 10.00
N GLN A 21 -19.07 -3.69 8.89
CA GLN A 21 -19.38 -4.33 7.60
C GLN A 21 -18.14 -5.12 7.16
N HIS A 22 -18.21 -6.44 7.25
CA HIS A 22 -17.21 -7.31 6.63
C HIS A 22 -17.53 -7.38 5.13
N PRO A 23 -16.61 -7.00 4.23
CA PRO A 23 -16.78 -7.33 2.82
C PRO A 23 -16.82 -8.86 2.74
N HIS A 24 -17.95 -9.41 2.30
CA HIS A 24 -18.13 -10.83 2.09
C HIS A 24 -17.08 -11.30 1.07
N ALA A 25 -16.01 -11.92 1.55
CA ALA A 25 -15.15 -12.71 0.69
C ALA A 25 -15.97 -13.96 0.28
N PRO A 26 -16.21 -14.19 -1.02
CA PRO A 26 -16.94 -15.37 -1.46
C PRO A 26 -16.13 -16.64 -1.12
N PRO A 27 -16.80 -17.73 -0.72
CA PRO A 27 -16.12 -18.96 -0.35
C PRO A 27 -16.02 -19.88 -1.57
N THR A 28 -14.90 -19.90 -2.28
CA THR A 28 -14.55 -21.06 -3.13
C THR A 28 -13.04 -21.28 -3.22
N ALA A 29 -12.68 -22.55 -3.08
CA ALA A 29 -11.37 -23.13 -2.94
C ALA A 29 -10.47 -23.06 -4.18
N SER A 30 -9.23 -23.52 -3.96
CA SER A 30 -8.25 -24.11 -4.87
C SER A 30 -7.09 -23.21 -5.33
N HIS A 31 -5.90 -23.72 -5.02
CA HIS A 31 -4.59 -23.21 -5.39
C HIS A 31 -4.42 -23.16 -6.91
N SER A 32 -4.10 -21.98 -7.46
CA SER A 32 -3.25 -21.87 -8.64
C SER A 32 -2.55 -20.51 -8.66
N SER A 33 -1.24 -20.57 -8.84
CA SER A 33 -0.23 -19.59 -9.27
C SER A 33 -0.64 -18.11 -9.55
N PRO A 34 0.22 -17.12 -9.25
CA PRO A 34 -0.07 -15.70 -9.51
C PRO A 34 0.04 -15.42 -11.01
N SER A 35 -1.05 -15.61 -11.74
CA SER A 35 -1.25 -15.03 -13.06
C SER A 35 -1.52 -13.53 -12.89
N SER A 36 -0.59 -12.75 -13.41
CA SER A 36 -0.71 -11.32 -13.69
C SER A 36 -2.11 -10.95 -14.23
N SER A 37 -2.86 -10.18 -13.46
CA SER A 37 -4.06 -9.50 -13.94
C SER A 37 -4.02 -8.02 -13.58
N THR A 38 -3.73 -7.23 -14.59
CA THR A 38 -4.22 -5.87 -14.79
C THR A 38 -5.66 -5.77 -14.26
N SER A 39 -5.88 -4.96 -13.23
CA SER A 39 -7.24 -4.54 -12.84
C SER A 39 -7.22 -3.02 -12.76
N ALA A 40 -7.10 -2.43 -13.94
CA ALA A 40 -7.51 -1.06 -14.18
C ALA A 40 -9.04 -1.05 -14.30
N SER A 41 -9.73 -0.73 -13.20
CA SER A 41 -11.08 -0.15 -13.27
C SER A 41 -11.45 0.49 -11.93
N HIS A 42 -10.88 1.65 -11.65
CA HIS A 42 -11.58 2.63 -10.83
C HIS A 42 -11.96 3.79 -11.73
N LEU A 43 -13.27 3.86 -11.97
CA LEU A 43 -14.03 4.88 -12.68
C LEU A 43 -13.23 6.14 -13.04
N ALA A 44 -13.00 6.31 -14.33
CA ALA A 44 -12.80 7.63 -14.90
C ALA A 44 -14.11 8.42 -14.73
N SER A 45 -14.12 9.37 -13.80
CA SER A 45 -15.00 10.55 -13.81
C SER A 45 -14.55 11.51 -12.71
N GLN A 46 -13.57 12.36 -13.01
CA GLN A 46 -13.61 13.80 -12.73
C GLN A 46 -12.32 14.45 -13.20
N LEU A 47 -12.43 15.10 -14.35
CA LEU A 47 -11.47 16.08 -14.85
C LEU A 47 -11.59 17.32 -13.94
N SER A 48 -10.80 17.43 -12.86
CA SER A 48 -10.92 18.57 -11.94
C SER A 48 -9.63 18.83 -11.15
N ALA A 49 -8.82 19.79 -11.63
CA ALA A 49 -7.78 20.53 -10.89
C ALA A 49 -6.62 19.71 -10.28
N PRO A 50 -5.47 20.34 -9.94
CA PRO A 50 -4.47 19.68 -9.11
C PRO A 50 -5.10 19.36 -7.74
N GLN A 51 -5.55 18.12 -7.55
CA GLN A 51 -6.09 17.65 -6.27
C GLN A 51 -4.98 17.71 -5.23
N GLN A 52 -5.16 18.52 -4.18
CA GLN A 52 -4.24 18.47 -3.05
C GLN A 52 -4.41 17.15 -2.29
N PRO A 53 -3.36 16.65 -1.61
CA PRO A 53 -3.45 15.46 -0.78
C PRO A 53 -4.57 15.62 0.26
N GLN A 54 -5.46 14.63 0.37
CA GLN A 54 -6.56 14.66 1.33
C GLN A 54 -6.14 14.00 2.64
N ARG A 55 -6.42 14.65 3.77
CA ARG A 55 -6.15 14.10 5.11
C ARG A 55 -7.44 13.63 5.77
N VAL A 56 -7.48 12.37 6.21
CA VAL A 56 -8.57 11.79 6.99
C VAL A 56 -8.00 11.30 8.32
N GLY A 57 -8.24 12.06 9.39
CA GLY A 57 -7.61 11.83 10.69
C GLY A 57 -6.08 11.92 10.62
N ASN A 58 -5.41 10.79 10.84
CA ASN A 58 -3.94 10.67 10.77
C ASN A 58 -3.43 10.12 9.42
N ALA A 59 -4.32 9.75 8.50
CA ALA A 59 -3.94 9.25 7.18
C ALA A 59 -3.94 10.39 6.14
N ILE A 60 -2.97 10.35 5.22
CA ILE A 60 -2.90 11.23 4.06
C ILE A 60 -3.05 10.36 2.81
N THR A 61 -4.06 10.67 1.99
CA THR A 61 -4.34 10.00 0.72
C THR A 61 -3.86 10.87 -0.43
N TYR A 62 -3.07 10.27 -1.32
CA TYR A 62 -2.56 10.90 -2.53
C TYR A 62 -3.33 10.37 -3.73
N ALA A 63 -3.75 11.26 -4.63
CA ALA A 63 -4.50 10.87 -5.83
C ALA A 63 -3.58 10.34 -6.94
N SER A 64 -2.31 10.75 -6.95
CA SER A 64 -1.33 10.29 -7.93
C SER A 64 0.09 10.23 -7.37
N PRO A 65 1.00 9.47 -7.99
CA PRO A 65 2.39 9.37 -7.55
C PRO A 65 3.14 10.71 -7.56
N ALA A 66 2.73 11.66 -8.42
CA ALA A 66 3.35 12.99 -8.50
C ALA A 66 3.16 13.81 -7.22
N GLN A 67 2.15 13.49 -6.41
CA GLN A 67 1.87 14.17 -5.13
C GLN A 67 2.66 13.58 -3.96
N LEU A 68 3.27 12.41 -4.13
CA LEU A 68 4.09 11.79 -3.09
C LEU A 68 5.34 12.64 -2.81
N PRO A 69 5.75 12.78 -1.54
CA PRO A 69 7.06 13.34 -1.21
C PRO A 69 8.17 12.59 -1.97
N LYS A 70 9.21 13.32 -2.41
CA LYS A 70 10.31 12.80 -3.25
C LYS A 70 10.92 11.49 -2.73
N ARG A 71 11.09 11.36 -1.41
CA ARG A 71 11.60 10.15 -0.74
C ARG A 71 10.77 8.88 -0.97
N TYR A 72 9.50 9.02 -1.36
CA TYR A 72 8.58 7.91 -1.64
C TYR A 72 8.28 7.77 -3.13
N GLN A 73 8.80 8.67 -3.96
CA GLN A 73 8.69 8.52 -5.40
C GLN A 73 9.62 7.40 -5.85
N ARG A 74 9.11 6.51 -6.70
CA ARG A 74 9.92 5.45 -7.28
C ARG A 74 10.90 6.06 -8.28
N ARG A 75 12.18 5.73 -8.15
CA ARG A 75 13.17 6.05 -9.19
C ARG A 75 12.83 5.23 -10.43
N MET A 76 12.82 5.87 -11.60
CA MET A 76 12.79 5.16 -12.86
C MET A 76 14.19 4.62 -13.15
N LEU A 77 14.26 3.34 -13.47
CA LEU A 77 15.51 2.69 -13.86
C LEU A 77 15.80 3.01 -15.33
N THR A 78 17.06 3.27 -15.65
CA THR A 78 17.49 3.41 -17.05
C THR A 78 17.63 2.03 -17.71
N GLU A 79 17.63 1.98 -19.04
CA GLU A 79 17.78 0.70 -19.77
C GLU A 79 19.07 -0.03 -19.38
N ALA A 80 20.18 0.71 -19.21
CA ALA A 80 21.44 0.15 -18.77
C ALA A 80 21.35 -0.48 -17.37
N GLU A 81 20.61 0.14 -16.45
CA GLU A 81 20.38 -0.40 -15.10
C GLU A 81 19.50 -1.64 -15.14
N ILE A 82 18.49 -1.66 -16.01
CA ILE A 82 17.63 -2.83 -16.21
C ILE A 82 18.46 -4.01 -16.71
N VAL A 83 19.32 -3.80 -17.71
CA VAL A 83 20.24 -4.84 -18.21
C VAL A 83 21.21 -5.31 -17.13
N ALA A 84 21.78 -4.39 -16.34
CA ALA A 84 22.66 -4.73 -15.24
C ALA A 84 21.94 -5.60 -14.18
N ILE A 85 20.69 -5.27 -13.83
CA ILE A 85 19.86 -6.06 -12.92
C ILE A 85 19.62 -7.46 -13.50
N GLN A 86 19.27 -7.56 -14.80
CA GLN A 86 19.06 -8.85 -15.47
C GLN A 86 20.33 -9.72 -15.50
N ALA A 87 21.50 -9.09 -15.59
CA ALA A 87 22.80 -9.76 -15.51
C ALA A 87 23.22 -10.13 -14.07
N GLY A 88 22.41 -9.84 -13.05
CA GLY A 88 22.68 -10.15 -11.65
C GLY A 88 23.38 -9.02 -10.86
N GLY A 89 23.51 -7.81 -11.43
CA GLY A 89 24.11 -6.63 -10.81
C GLY A 89 23.17 -5.76 -9.98
N ALA A 90 22.07 -6.31 -9.46
CA ALA A 90 21.03 -5.54 -8.76
C ALA A 90 21.57 -4.77 -7.54
N ASP A 91 22.55 -5.33 -6.84
CA ASP A 91 23.13 -4.73 -5.64
C ASP A 91 23.88 -3.42 -5.93
N ALA A 92 24.51 -3.31 -7.11
CA ALA A 92 25.21 -2.08 -7.52
C ALA A 92 24.24 -0.92 -7.78
N VAL A 93 23.05 -1.23 -8.30
CA VAL A 93 22.02 -0.22 -8.65
C VAL A 93 21.32 0.33 -7.39
N ILE A 94 21.16 -0.50 -6.35
CA ILE A 94 20.49 -0.13 -5.09
C ILE A 94 21.41 0.70 -4.19
N THR A 95 22.71 0.37 -4.16
CA THR A 95 23.65 0.98 -3.21
C THR A 95 24.24 2.30 -3.72
N GLY A 96 24.03 2.64 -5.00
CA GLY A 96 24.50 3.90 -5.59
C GLY A 96 26.02 3.94 -5.72
N ALA A 97 26.60 2.86 -6.25
CA ALA A 97 28.02 2.81 -6.61
C ALA A 97 28.36 3.80 -7.73
#